data_AF-A0A2G3PSQ1-F1
#
_entry.id   AF-A0A2G3PSQ1-F1
#
_cell.length_a   1.000
_cell.length_b   1.000
_cell.length_c   1.000
_cell.angle_alpha   90.00
_cell.angle_beta   90.00
_cell.angle_gamma   90.00
#
_symmetry.space_group_name_H-M   'P 1'
#
loop_
_entity.id
_entity.type
_entity.pdbx_description
1 polymer ?
#
loop_
_entity_poly.entity_id
_entity_poly.type
_entity_poly.pdbx_seq_one_letter_code
_entity_poly.pdbx_strand_id
1 'polypeptide(L)'
;MTARLVISLLLFLLICSCQVNDRSTRAVSGTTTEPVQSSIGVPVPLPFDKVFPNRWNESNNGTPYEPCVAFSDAELRTFGVDPGEIRDVAEVDGQGTRGCGWLMPNKFGLGQVVTNSNSLAEYRRATDEVEWMPDLHLANEKVGYFTLRYQHSTMCATYVQSFEAGVITQITSAPLPGPPNVDACKLVEDFTRAYIDKIPG
;
A
#
# COMPACT_ATOMS: atom_id res chain seq x y z
N MET A 1 33.07 -31.50 -53.41
CA MET A 1 33.90 -32.69 -53.07
C MET A 1 33.83 -32.89 -51.57
N THR A 2 33.52 -34.13 -51.14
CA THR A 2 33.65 -34.76 -49.80
C THR A 2 33.01 -34.02 -48.61
N ALA A 3 31.82 -34.34 -48.08
CA ALA A 3 31.23 -35.59 -47.53
C ALA A 3 31.78 -36.05 -46.16
N ARG A 4 30.82 -36.41 -45.26
CA ARG A 4 30.87 -37.24 -44.02
C ARG A 4 30.97 -36.44 -42.69
N LEU A 5 30.34 -36.81 -41.56
CA LEU A 5 29.49 -37.94 -41.17
C LEU A 5 28.70 -37.55 -39.89
N VAL A 6 27.53 -38.15 -39.68
CA VAL A 6 26.69 -38.12 -38.48
C VAL A 6 27.18 -39.14 -37.45
N ILE A 7 27.18 -38.82 -36.13
CA ILE A 7 27.02 -39.80 -35.03
C ILE A 7 26.26 -39.16 -33.85
N SER A 8 25.08 -39.71 -33.53
CA SER A 8 24.36 -39.56 -32.26
C SER A 8 25.04 -40.33 -31.13
N LEU A 9 24.98 -39.83 -29.89
CA LEU A 9 24.93 -40.70 -28.72
C LEU A 9 24.17 -40.05 -27.55
N LEU A 10 23.05 -40.68 -27.17
CA LEU A 10 22.35 -40.48 -25.90
C LEU A 10 23.27 -40.83 -24.72
N LEU A 11 23.16 -40.10 -23.61
CA LEU A 11 23.46 -40.68 -22.30
C LEU A 11 22.50 -40.13 -21.22
N PHE A 12 21.65 -41.02 -20.73
CA PHE A 12 20.84 -40.90 -19.52
C PHE A 12 21.75 -40.86 -18.29
N LEU A 13 21.47 -39.96 -17.33
CA LEU A 13 21.92 -40.12 -15.94
C LEU A 13 20.77 -39.73 -14.99
N LEU A 14 20.10 -40.77 -14.48
CA LEU A 14 19.33 -40.72 -13.24
C LEU A 14 20.27 -40.37 -12.09
N ILE A 15 19.85 -39.46 -11.21
CA ILE A 15 20.47 -39.36 -9.88
C ILE A 15 19.39 -39.17 -8.80
N CYS A 16 19.24 -40.27 -8.06
CA CYS A 16 18.99 -40.43 -6.63
C CYS A 16 18.07 -39.46 -5.87
N SER A 17 17.01 -40.05 -5.31
CA SER A 17 16.17 -39.53 -4.25
C SER A 17 16.96 -39.30 -2.94
N CYS A 18 16.74 -38.16 -2.29
CA CYS A 18 16.90 -38.05 -0.84
C CYS A 18 15.51 -38.16 -0.22
N GLN A 19 15.16 -39.34 0.29
CA GLN A 19 14.10 -39.44 1.30
C GLN A 19 14.71 -39.04 2.66
N VAL A 20 14.25 -37.94 3.22
CA VAL A 20 14.48 -37.63 4.63
C VAL A 20 13.32 -38.25 5.40
N ASN A 21 13.59 -39.40 6.02
CA ASN A 21 12.72 -40.03 6.99
C ASN A 21 13.17 -39.54 8.37
N ASP A 22 12.54 -38.50 8.91
CA ASP A 22 12.73 -38.12 10.30
C ASP A 22 11.43 -38.34 11.09
N ARG A 23 11.38 -39.49 11.76
CA ARG A 23 10.40 -39.78 12.80
C ARG A 23 10.84 -39.01 14.05
N SER A 24 10.16 -37.91 14.35
CA SER A 24 9.67 -37.54 15.69
C SER A 24 9.59 -36.03 15.84
N THR A 25 8.44 -35.46 15.48
CA THR A 25 7.91 -34.28 16.18
C THR A 25 6.42 -34.51 16.45
N ARG A 26 6.04 -34.49 17.72
CA ARG A 26 4.64 -34.48 18.14
C ARG A 26 3.96 -33.28 17.48
N ALA A 27 2.83 -33.51 16.82
CA ALA A 27 1.92 -32.43 16.48
C ALA A 27 1.44 -31.79 17.79
N VAL A 28 1.85 -30.54 18.02
CA VAL A 28 1.12 -29.64 18.91
C VAL A 28 -0.25 -29.46 18.26
N SER A 29 -1.33 -29.59 19.03
CA SER A 29 -2.66 -29.21 18.58
C SER A 29 -2.63 -27.73 18.20
N GLY A 30 -2.37 -27.46 16.93
CA GLY A 30 -2.64 -26.18 16.32
C GLY A 30 -4.15 -26.06 16.29
N THR A 31 -4.69 -25.12 17.07
CA THR A 31 -5.98 -24.55 16.77
C THR A 31 -5.95 -24.19 15.29
N THR A 32 -6.78 -24.86 14.50
CA THR A 32 -7.07 -24.43 13.14
C THR A 32 -7.67 -23.03 13.25
N THR A 33 -6.83 -22.01 13.19
CA THR A 33 -7.29 -20.67 12.83
C THR A 33 -7.71 -20.82 11.38
N GLU A 34 -9.01 -21.05 11.18
CA GLU A 34 -9.63 -20.83 9.88
C GLU A 34 -9.14 -19.50 9.34
N PRO A 35 -8.85 -19.39 8.03
CA PRO A 35 -8.63 -18.09 7.44
C PRO A 35 -9.85 -17.25 7.79
N VAL A 36 -9.63 -16.14 8.53
CA VAL A 36 -10.67 -15.15 8.78
C VAL A 36 -11.07 -14.66 7.40
N GLN A 37 -12.16 -15.23 6.91
CA GLN A 37 -12.82 -14.83 5.69
C GLN A 37 -13.40 -13.46 6.03
N SER A 38 -12.65 -12.41 5.71
CA SER A 38 -13.05 -11.02 5.89
C SER A 38 -14.36 -10.81 5.14
N SER A 39 -15.47 -10.93 5.86
CA SER A 39 -16.74 -10.42 5.40
C SER A 39 -16.57 -8.93 5.22
N ILE A 40 -16.98 -8.44 4.05
CA ILE A 40 -17.25 -7.02 3.86
C ILE A 40 -18.23 -6.62 4.97
N GLY A 41 -17.78 -5.88 5.99
CA GLY A 41 -18.69 -5.21 6.92
C GLY A 41 -18.55 -5.44 8.43
N VAL A 42 -17.41 -5.86 8.98
CA VAL A 42 -17.12 -5.57 10.40
C VAL A 42 -16.01 -4.51 10.47
N PRO A 43 -16.31 -3.29 10.94
CA PRO A 43 -15.28 -2.27 11.12
C PRO A 43 -14.30 -2.79 12.16
N VAL A 44 -13.05 -3.04 11.75
CA VAL A 44 -11.94 -3.17 12.69
C VAL A 44 -11.96 -1.91 13.57
N PRO A 45 -11.83 -2.03 14.91
CA PRO A 45 -11.79 -0.87 15.78
C PRO A 45 -10.74 0.13 15.27
N LEU A 46 -11.16 1.37 15.07
CA LEU A 46 -10.22 2.43 14.70
C LEU A 46 -9.30 2.73 15.90
N PRO A 47 -8.06 3.16 15.65
CA PRO A 47 -7.10 3.53 16.70
C PRO A 47 -7.42 4.89 17.35
N PHE A 48 -8.62 5.44 17.11
CA PHE A 48 -9.13 6.68 17.67
C PHE A 48 -10.66 6.63 17.75
N ASP A 49 -11.22 7.55 18.54
CA ASP A 49 -12.66 7.71 18.67
C ASP A 49 -13.27 8.22 17.37
N LYS A 50 -14.29 7.52 16.86
CA LYS A 50 -15.03 7.93 15.67
C LYS A 50 -15.95 9.11 16.01
N VAL A 51 -15.52 10.32 15.65
CA VAL A 51 -16.30 11.56 15.84
C VAL A 51 -17.41 11.69 14.79
N PHE A 52 -17.18 11.22 13.56
CA PHE A 52 -18.12 11.36 12.43
C PHE A 52 -18.92 10.06 12.20
N PRO A 53 -20.25 10.05 12.43
CA PRO A 53 -21.08 8.87 12.26
C PRO A 53 -21.01 8.28 10.84
N ASN A 54 -20.99 9.15 9.83
CA ASN A 54 -20.97 8.83 8.39
C ASN A 54 -19.55 8.90 7.79
N ARG A 55 -18.51 8.61 8.59
CA ARG A 55 -17.13 8.45 8.10
C ARG A 55 -17.05 7.48 6.92
N TRP A 56 -17.73 6.34 7.03
CA TRP A 56 -17.96 5.42 5.93
C TRP A 56 -19.33 5.71 5.30
N ASN A 57 -19.36 5.97 4.01
CA ASN A 57 -20.55 6.32 3.26
C ASN A 57 -20.43 5.89 1.79
N GLU A 58 -21.49 6.12 1.00
CA GLU A 58 -21.57 5.69 -0.41
C GLU A 58 -20.52 6.35 -1.33
N SER A 59 -19.89 7.44 -0.90
CA SER A 59 -18.83 8.10 -1.68
C SER A 59 -17.45 7.50 -1.39
N ASN A 60 -17.33 6.66 -0.36
CA ASN A 60 -16.07 6.06 0.06
C ASN A 60 -16.26 4.60 0.51
N ASN A 61 -17.01 3.78 -0.20
CA ASN A 61 -17.24 2.37 0.15
C ASN A 61 -16.78 1.37 -0.94
N GLY A 62 -16.12 1.84 -2.00
CA GLY A 62 -15.74 1.04 -3.16
C GLY A 62 -14.62 0.03 -2.91
N THR A 63 -14.05 -0.04 -1.70
CA THR A 63 -13.06 -1.04 -1.28
C THR A 63 -13.23 -1.37 0.20
N PRO A 64 -13.01 -2.64 0.63
CA PRO A 64 -12.97 -3.01 2.05
C PRO A 64 -11.70 -2.53 2.77
N TYR A 65 -10.71 -2.01 2.04
CA TYR A 65 -9.45 -1.55 2.60
C TYR A 65 -9.64 -0.38 3.57
N GLU A 66 -9.10 -0.48 4.78
CA GLU A 66 -9.13 0.59 5.79
C GLU A 66 -7.70 1.00 6.17
N PRO A 67 -7.20 2.14 5.67
CA PRO A 67 -5.81 2.56 5.87
C PRO A 67 -5.40 2.66 7.34
N CYS A 68 -6.34 2.99 8.22
CA CYS A 68 -6.08 3.18 9.65
C CYS A 68 -5.68 1.94 10.42
N VAL A 69 -5.93 0.76 9.87
CA VAL A 69 -5.64 -0.54 10.51
C VAL A 69 -4.81 -1.46 9.60
N ALA A 70 -4.35 -0.95 8.45
CA ALA A 70 -3.61 -1.72 7.46
C ALA A 70 -2.15 -1.99 7.88
N PHE A 71 -1.60 -1.17 8.78
CA PHE A 71 -0.20 -1.22 9.19
C PHE A 71 -0.08 -1.53 10.67
N SER A 72 0.84 -2.42 10.99
CA SER A 72 1.32 -2.59 12.37
C SER A 72 2.21 -1.42 12.78
N ASP A 73 2.34 -1.22 14.09
CA ASP A 73 3.27 -0.26 14.66
C ASP A 73 4.71 -0.44 14.16
N ALA A 74 5.16 -1.69 14.01
CA ALA A 74 6.51 -1.99 13.54
C ALA A 74 6.72 -1.54 12.09
N GLU A 75 5.73 -1.80 11.23
CA GLU A 75 5.73 -1.40 9.82
C GLU A 75 5.79 0.12 9.66
N LEU A 76 5.01 0.87 10.45
CA LEU A 76 5.05 2.33 10.47
C LEU A 76 6.43 2.84 10.95
N ARG A 77 6.98 2.24 12.00
CA ARG A 77 8.29 2.64 12.54
C ARG A 77 9.44 2.41 11.56
N THR A 78 9.35 1.43 10.66
CA THR A 78 10.34 1.24 9.58
C THR A 78 10.47 2.47 8.67
N PHE A 79 9.40 3.25 8.53
CA PHE A 79 9.37 4.49 7.74
C PHE A 79 9.54 5.75 8.60
N GLY A 80 9.92 5.60 9.87
CA GLY A 80 10.09 6.73 10.79
C GLY A 80 8.78 7.38 11.21
N VAL A 81 7.64 6.69 11.02
CA VAL A 81 6.31 7.11 11.46
C VAL A 81 6.10 6.67 12.90
N ASP A 82 5.63 7.58 13.75
CA ASP A 82 5.14 7.27 15.10
C ASP A 82 3.69 6.80 15.03
N PRO A 83 3.38 5.53 15.38
CA PRO A 83 2.02 5.01 15.39
C PRO A 83 1.09 5.76 16.36
N GLY A 84 1.63 6.41 17.40
CA GLY A 84 0.85 7.17 18.37
C GLY A 84 0.32 8.53 17.86
N GLU A 85 0.86 9.02 16.74
CA GLU A 85 0.46 10.31 16.13
C GLU A 85 -0.64 10.17 15.06
N ILE A 86 -1.40 9.07 15.12
CA ILE A 86 -2.46 8.75 14.18
C ILE A 86 -3.67 9.69 14.32
N ARG A 87 -4.23 10.10 13.19
CA ARG A 87 -5.39 11.00 13.11
C ARG A 87 -6.32 10.54 12.00
N ASP A 88 -7.62 10.71 12.20
CA ASP A 88 -8.59 10.56 11.11
C ASP A 88 -8.36 11.65 10.06
N VAL A 89 -8.47 11.30 8.78
CA VAL A 89 -8.45 12.27 7.66
C VAL A 89 -9.83 12.80 7.33
N ALA A 90 -10.89 12.18 7.85
CA ALA A 90 -12.22 12.77 7.80
C ALA A 90 -12.22 14.01 8.70
N GLU A 91 -12.50 15.18 8.12
CA GLU A 91 -12.62 16.46 8.83
C GLU A 91 -14.08 16.90 8.97
N VAL A 92 -14.98 16.32 8.18
CA VAL A 92 -16.43 16.58 8.19
C VAL A 92 -17.24 15.28 8.08
N ASP A 93 -18.47 15.30 8.61
CA ASP A 93 -19.39 14.16 8.49
C ASP A 93 -19.86 13.97 7.04
N GLY A 94 -19.82 12.73 6.54
CA GLY A 94 -20.19 12.41 5.16
C GLY A 94 -19.16 12.80 4.11
N GLN A 95 -17.91 13.10 4.49
CA GLN A 95 -16.82 13.40 3.55
C GLN A 95 -16.66 12.28 2.51
N GLY A 96 -16.39 12.66 1.26
CA GLY A 96 -16.20 11.73 0.14
C GLY A 96 -14.93 10.87 0.23
N THR A 97 -14.14 11.06 1.28
CA THR A 97 -12.90 10.34 1.53
C THR A 97 -12.84 9.84 2.96
N ARG A 98 -12.10 8.77 3.20
CA ARG A 98 -11.75 8.27 4.55
C ARG A 98 -10.30 7.83 4.59
N GLY A 99 -9.74 7.61 5.78
CA GLY A 99 -8.38 7.12 5.90
C GLY A 99 -7.66 7.64 7.14
N CYS A 100 -6.33 7.62 7.11
CA CYS A 100 -5.49 7.98 8.25
C CYS A 100 -4.31 8.86 7.86
N GLY A 101 -3.94 9.74 8.80
CA GLY A 101 -2.77 10.59 8.72
C GLY A 101 -1.88 10.44 9.94
N TRP A 102 -0.58 10.62 9.72
CA TRP A 102 0.45 10.70 10.74
C TRP A 102 1.31 11.93 10.48
N LEU A 103 1.42 12.82 11.46
CA LEU A 103 2.25 14.01 11.36
C LEU A 103 3.53 13.81 12.16
N MET A 104 4.67 13.76 11.49
CA MET A 104 5.98 13.75 12.13
C MET A 104 6.48 15.20 12.21
N PRO A 105 6.42 15.86 13.38
CA PRO A 105 6.71 17.28 13.49
C PRO A 105 8.11 17.61 12.97
N ASN A 106 8.21 18.67 12.15
CA ASN A 106 9.44 19.13 11.51
C ASN A 106 10.13 18.10 10.59
N LYS A 107 9.42 17.06 10.14
CA LYS A 107 9.94 16.04 9.23
C LYS A 107 9.04 15.88 8.00
N PHE A 108 7.89 15.25 8.16
CA PHE A 108 6.93 14.98 7.09
C PHE A 108 5.55 14.63 7.65
N GLY A 109 4.51 14.75 6.83
CA GLY A 109 3.23 14.09 7.05
C GLY A 109 3.11 12.88 6.13
N LEU A 110 2.58 11.76 6.64
CA LEU A 110 2.10 10.63 5.85
C LEU A 110 0.58 10.63 5.92
N GLY A 111 -0.08 10.53 4.77
CA GLY A 111 -1.51 10.30 4.68
C GLY A 111 -1.80 9.12 3.79
N GLN A 112 -2.82 8.34 4.13
CA GLN A 112 -3.39 7.37 3.21
C GLN A 112 -4.91 7.46 3.24
N VAL A 113 -5.47 7.73 2.07
CA VAL A 113 -6.86 8.11 1.88
C VAL A 113 -7.51 7.16 0.87
N VAL A 114 -8.76 6.82 1.09
CA VAL A 114 -9.61 6.10 0.16
C VAL A 114 -10.74 6.99 -0.32
N THR A 115 -10.97 6.98 -1.62
CA THR A 115 -12.10 7.65 -2.29
C THR A 115 -12.63 6.74 -3.40
N ASN A 116 -13.93 6.78 -3.68
CA ASN A 116 -14.48 6.03 -4.81
C ASN A 116 -13.95 6.63 -6.12
N SER A 117 -13.47 5.75 -7.00
CA SER A 117 -12.93 6.10 -8.31
C SER A 117 -12.83 4.84 -9.15
N ASN A 118 -13.57 4.78 -10.26
CA ASN A 118 -13.67 3.56 -11.06
C ASN A 118 -12.38 3.20 -11.79
N SER A 119 -11.44 4.15 -11.93
CA SER A 119 -10.14 3.92 -12.56
C SER A 119 -9.15 5.03 -12.24
N LEU A 120 -7.85 4.73 -12.31
CA LEU A 120 -6.79 5.74 -12.34
C LEU A 120 -7.04 6.83 -13.41
N ALA A 121 -7.56 6.46 -14.57
CA ALA A 121 -7.85 7.41 -15.64
C ALA A 121 -8.99 8.38 -15.29
N GLU A 122 -9.97 7.92 -14.51
CA GLU A 122 -11.03 8.77 -13.97
C GLU A 122 -10.51 9.68 -12.87
N TYR A 123 -9.76 9.12 -11.91
CA TYR A 123 -9.14 9.91 -10.85
C TYR A 123 -8.28 11.04 -11.43
N ARG A 124 -7.44 10.74 -12.42
CA ARG A 124 -6.59 11.71 -13.12
C ARG A 124 -7.38 12.82 -13.82
N ARG A 125 -8.55 12.51 -14.39
CA ARG A 125 -9.42 13.52 -15.01
C ARG A 125 -10.10 14.42 -13.99
N ALA A 126 -10.38 13.91 -12.79
CA ALA A 126 -11.01 14.64 -11.71
C ALA A 126 -10.02 15.45 -10.86
N THR A 127 -8.71 15.25 -11.07
CA THR A 127 -7.62 15.91 -10.36
C THR A 127 -6.62 16.48 -11.38
N ASP A 128 -7.10 17.29 -12.32
CA ASP A 128 -6.26 17.87 -13.37
C ASP A 128 -5.41 19.06 -12.89
N GLU A 129 -5.65 19.51 -11.66
CA GLU A 129 -4.91 20.57 -10.98
C GLU A 129 -3.55 20.12 -10.41
N VAL A 130 -3.30 18.80 -10.26
CA VAL A 130 -2.02 18.27 -9.78
C VAL A 130 -1.06 17.97 -10.93
N GLU A 131 0.24 17.97 -10.64
CA GLU A 131 1.27 17.62 -11.63
C GLU A 131 1.38 16.10 -11.72
N TRP A 132 0.72 15.52 -12.72
CA TRP A 132 0.80 14.09 -13.00
C TRP A 132 2.12 13.69 -13.66
N MET A 133 2.80 12.73 -13.05
CA MET A 133 4.04 12.15 -13.52
C MET A 133 3.76 10.89 -14.38
N PRO A 134 4.77 10.34 -15.07
CA PRO A 134 4.68 9.00 -15.64
C PRO A 134 4.27 7.98 -14.59
N ASP A 135 3.42 7.04 -14.97
CA ASP A 135 2.96 5.98 -14.07
C ASP A 135 4.16 5.13 -13.59
N LEU A 136 4.11 4.71 -12.33
CA LEU A 136 5.08 3.80 -11.74
C LEU A 136 4.64 2.36 -11.98
N HIS A 137 5.62 1.45 -12.05
CA HIS A 137 5.39 0.01 -12.04
C HIS A 137 5.98 -0.57 -10.76
N LEU A 138 5.12 -0.86 -9.79
CA LEU A 138 5.50 -1.38 -8.47
C LEU A 138 4.84 -2.74 -8.29
N ALA A 139 5.61 -3.79 -7.97
CA ALA A 139 5.10 -5.15 -7.80
C ALA A 139 4.24 -5.67 -8.98
N ASN A 140 4.55 -5.25 -10.22
CA ASN A 140 3.78 -5.47 -11.46
C ASN A 140 2.43 -4.74 -11.55
N GLU A 141 2.06 -3.95 -10.55
CA GLU A 141 0.90 -3.09 -10.58
C GLU A 141 1.21 -1.75 -11.23
N LYS A 142 0.23 -1.21 -11.96
CA LYS A 142 0.27 0.15 -12.50
C LYS A 142 -0.16 1.12 -11.41
N VAL A 143 0.75 2.01 -11.02
CA VAL A 143 0.55 2.96 -9.94
C VAL A 143 0.56 4.38 -10.51
N GLY A 144 -0.51 5.14 -10.25
CA GLY A 144 -0.55 6.55 -10.59
C GLY A 144 0.40 7.33 -9.69
N TYR A 145 1.04 8.37 -10.23
CA TYR A 145 2.00 9.17 -9.47
C TYR A 145 1.84 10.65 -9.82
N PHE A 146 1.74 11.49 -8.80
CA PHE A 146 1.57 12.92 -8.97
C PHE A 146 2.23 13.72 -7.84
N THR A 147 2.47 14.99 -8.12
CA THR A 147 3.04 15.93 -7.15
C THR A 147 2.19 17.18 -7.03
N LEU A 148 2.27 17.81 -5.86
CA LEU A 148 1.70 19.13 -5.60
C LEU A 148 2.74 19.96 -4.85
N ARG A 149 3.02 21.15 -5.37
CA ARG A 149 3.94 22.10 -4.72
C ARG A 149 3.11 23.20 -4.05
N TYR A 150 3.33 23.39 -2.75
CA TYR A 150 2.69 24.47 -2.01
C TYR A 150 3.72 25.27 -1.24
N GLN A 151 3.99 26.49 -1.71
CA GLN A 151 4.99 27.40 -1.15
C GLN A 151 6.36 26.71 -0.96
N HIS A 152 6.71 26.36 0.29
CA HIS A 152 7.97 25.74 0.68
C HIS A 152 7.85 24.23 0.94
N SER A 153 6.69 23.63 0.66
CA SER A 153 6.42 22.20 0.85
C SER A 153 6.21 21.51 -0.49
N THR A 154 6.71 20.28 -0.61
CA THR A 154 6.41 19.38 -1.71
C THR A 154 5.58 18.22 -1.16
N MET A 155 4.46 17.94 -1.81
CA MET A 155 3.68 16.72 -1.62
C MET A 155 3.92 15.82 -2.83
N CYS A 156 4.21 14.55 -2.59
CA CYS A 156 4.24 13.53 -3.62
C CYS A 156 3.24 12.43 -3.21
N ALA A 157 2.50 11.91 -4.18
CA ALA A 157 1.43 10.97 -3.91
C ALA A 157 1.35 9.87 -4.97
N THR A 158 1.00 8.67 -4.52
CA THR A 158 0.70 7.52 -5.36
C THR A 158 -0.78 7.20 -5.32
N TYR A 159 -1.30 6.69 -6.43
CA TYR A 159 -2.64 6.12 -6.55
C TYR A 159 -2.52 4.63 -6.86
N VAL A 160 -3.17 3.79 -6.06
CA VAL A 160 -3.32 2.35 -6.32
C VAL A 160 -4.81 2.05 -6.46
N GLN A 161 -5.18 1.35 -7.55
CA GLN A 161 -6.56 0.92 -7.74
C GLN A 161 -6.91 -0.19 -6.74
N SER A 162 -8.10 -0.10 -6.15
CA SER A 162 -8.65 -1.13 -5.25
C SER A 162 -10.15 -1.26 -5.51
N PHE A 163 -10.56 -2.28 -6.27
CA PHE A 163 -11.94 -2.44 -6.73
C PHE A 163 -12.51 -1.14 -7.35
N GLU A 164 -13.59 -0.58 -6.79
CA GLU A 164 -14.26 0.66 -7.26
C GLU A 164 -13.72 1.93 -6.56
N ALA A 165 -12.57 1.82 -5.87
CA ALA A 165 -11.93 2.92 -5.16
C ALA A 165 -10.45 3.08 -5.52
N GLY A 166 -9.95 4.29 -5.28
CA GLY A 166 -8.52 4.58 -5.27
C GLY A 166 -8.00 4.66 -3.85
N VAL A 167 -6.83 4.07 -3.59
CA VAL A 167 -6.03 4.32 -2.39
C VAL A 167 -4.93 5.31 -2.74
N ILE A 168 -5.01 6.50 -2.16
CA ILE A 168 -4.04 7.57 -2.34
C ILE A 168 -3.10 7.53 -1.14
N THR A 169 -1.81 7.27 -1.36
CA THR A 169 -0.78 7.47 -0.33
C THR A 169 -0.05 8.76 -0.64
N GLN A 170 0.10 9.64 0.34
CA GLN A 170 0.76 10.93 0.17
C GLN A 170 1.80 11.18 1.26
N ILE A 171 2.95 11.73 0.87
CA ILE A 171 3.95 12.28 1.78
C ILE A 171 4.04 13.78 1.52
N THR A 172 3.93 14.57 2.57
CA THR A 172 4.14 16.02 2.53
C THR A 172 5.40 16.35 3.32
N SER A 173 6.40 16.98 2.68
CA SER A 173 7.58 17.47 3.39
C SER A 173 7.23 18.63 4.32
N ALA A 174 7.81 18.70 5.52
CA ALA A 174 7.62 19.86 6.39
C ALA A 174 8.24 21.14 5.77
N PRO A 175 7.67 22.34 6.01
CA PRO A 175 8.30 23.60 5.63
C PRO A 175 9.61 23.83 6.39
N LEU A 176 10.59 24.46 5.73
CA LEU A 176 11.82 24.97 6.36
C LEU A 176 11.48 26.09 7.37
N PRO A 177 12.28 26.31 8.45
CA PRO A 177 13.63 25.79 8.71
C PRO A 177 13.65 24.52 9.59
N GLY A 178 14.46 23.53 9.20
CA GLY A 178 14.61 22.27 9.94
C GLY A 178 15.73 21.37 9.37
N PRO A 179 16.04 20.23 10.03
CA PRO A 179 16.97 19.20 9.54
C PRO A 179 16.59 18.73 8.12
N PRO A 180 17.50 18.05 7.37
CA PRO A 180 17.30 17.78 5.95
C PRO A 180 15.91 17.22 5.66
N ASN A 181 15.18 17.93 4.79
CA ASN A 181 13.85 17.55 4.36
C ASN A 181 13.89 16.11 3.84
N VAL A 182 12.98 15.28 4.36
CA VAL A 182 12.71 13.96 3.78
C VAL A 182 12.39 14.15 2.30
N ASP A 183 12.99 13.33 1.44
CA ASP A 183 12.59 13.24 0.05
C ASP A 183 11.20 12.59 -0.01
N ALA A 184 10.17 13.45 -0.05
CA ALA A 184 8.78 13.04 -0.02
C ALA A 184 8.42 12.08 -1.17
N CYS A 185 9.01 12.31 -2.34
CA CYS A 185 8.79 11.54 -3.54
C CYS A 185 9.41 10.15 -3.41
N LYS A 186 10.67 10.08 -2.98
CA LYS A 186 11.29 8.78 -2.69
C LYS A 186 10.55 8.03 -1.58
N LEU A 187 10.15 8.72 -0.51
CA LEU A 187 9.49 8.09 0.62
C LEU A 187 8.11 7.52 0.24
N VAL A 188 7.32 8.24 -0.55
CA VAL A 188 5.99 7.74 -0.96
C VAL A 188 6.13 6.51 -1.88
N GLU A 189 7.10 6.52 -2.80
CA GLU A 189 7.38 5.36 -3.65
C GLU A 189 7.82 4.14 -2.82
N ASP A 190 8.73 4.33 -1.88
CA ASP A 190 9.24 3.25 -1.02
C ASP A 190 8.12 2.70 -0.11
N PHE A 191 7.26 3.57 0.44
CA PHE A 191 6.13 3.17 1.27
C PHE A 191 5.10 2.38 0.45
N THR A 192 4.71 2.89 -0.72
CA THR A 192 3.78 2.19 -1.60
C THR A 192 4.34 0.86 -2.05
N ARG A 193 5.62 0.79 -2.45
CA ARG A 193 6.26 -0.46 -2.86
C ARG A 193 6.24 -1.51 -1.74
N ALA A 194 6.44 -1.10 -0.49
CA ALA A 194 6.48 -2.03 0.65
C ALA A 194 5.12 -2.62 0.99
N TYR A 195 4.03 -1.89 0.72
CA TYR A 195 2.70 -2.26 1.23
C TYR A 195 1.59 -2.33 0.18
N ILE A 196 1.93 -2.24 -1.11
CA ILE A 196 0.94 -2.36 -2.20
C ILE A 196 0.18 -3.68 -2.13
N ASP A 197 0.83 -4.78 -1.71
CA ASP A 197 0.21 -6.10 -1.56
C ASP A 197 -0.88 -6.15 -0.46
N LYS A 198 -0.98 -5.12 0.41
CA LYS A 198 -2.05 -4.99 1.40
C LYS A 198 -3.32 -4.36 0.81
N ILE A 199 -3.22 -3.72 -0.35
CA ILE A 199 -4.33 -3.07 -1.03
C ILE A 199 -4.98 -4.14 -1.94
N PRO A 200 -6.21 -4.58 -1.66
CA PRO A 200 -6.86 -5.62 -2.45
C PRO A 200 -7.32 -5.06 -3.80
N GLY A 201 -7.29 -5.88 -4.85
CA GLY A 201 -7.69 -5.53 -6.21
C GLY A 201 -8.23 -6.72 -6.96
#